data_AF-A0A8I1PLR2-F1
#
_entry.id   AF-A0A8I1PLR2-F1
#
_cell.length_a   1.000
_cell.length_b   1.000
_cell.length_c   1.000
_cell.angle_alpha   90.00
_cell.angle_beta   90.00
_cell.angle_gamma   90.00
#
_symmetry.space_group_name_H-M   'P 1'
#
loop_
_entity.id
_entity.type
_entity.pdbx_description
1 polymer ?
#
loop_
_entity_poly.entity_id
_entity_poly.type
_entity_poly.pdbx_seq_one_letter_code
_entity_poly.pdbx_strand_id
1 'polypeptide(L)'
;MTNQEQTPEPGRRWRRRAAAVAVGVVVTGVLGATAAQASTPSPTTASGTITVDGEWRLMKGWTSESVPAYSCPADHPYLTKDKYAPDFTTLPPGLEILESPWDSSRPWPIGVSITGWELTPDPRDPQHWSLITGTKTGPLNSSATNWLTTDAYYKVRLHCTDDLAEAGRR
;
A
#
# COMPACT_ATOMS: atom_id res chain seq x y z
N MET A 1 33.17 -23.94 41.96
CA MET A 1 31.85 -23.92 42.61
C MET A 1 30.87 -23.37 41.57
N THR A 2 30.55 -24.08 40.47
CA THR A 2 29.53 -25.15 40.28
C THR A 2 28.11 -24.78 40.72
N ASN A 3 27.21 -24.72 39.73
CA ASN A 3 25.80 -25.21 39.64
C ASN A 3 25.06 -24.27 38.66
N GLN A 4 24.61 -24.61 37.44
CA GLN A 4 24.14 -25.86 36.82
C GLN A 4 23.10 -26.61 37.65
N GLU A 5 21.83 -26.31 37.40
CA GLU A 5 20.63 -27.15 37.63
C GLU A 5 19.49 -26.47 36.82
N GLN A 6 19.06 -26.89 35.61
CA GLN A 6 18.43 -28.13 35.16
C GLN A 6 17.24 -28.60 36.03
N THR A 7 16.01 -28.20 35.60
CA THR A 7 14.76 -28.98 35.27
C THR A 7 14.38 -30.20 36.17
N PRO A 8 13.11 -30.70 36.29
CA PRO A 8 12.06 -30.70 35.26
C PRO A 8 10.54 -30.84 35.63
N GLU A 9 9.69 -30.68 34.61
CA GLU A 9 8.44 -31.43 34.26
C GLU A 9 7.17 -31.35 35.18
N PRO A 10 5.98 -31.88 34.77
CA PRO A 10 5.58 -32.53 33.50
C PRO A 10 4.22 -32.09 32.90
N GLY A 11 4.00 -32.47 31.63
CA GLY A 11 2.75 -33.14 31.27
C GLY A 11 1.80 -32.42 30.30
N ARG A 12 1.78 -32.88 29.04
CA ARG A 12 0.75 -33.83 28.55
C ARG A 12 0.99 -34.17 27.09
N ARG A 13 1.51 -35.38 26.88
CA ARG A 13 1.43 -36.11 25.61
C ARG A 13 -0.02 -36.47 25.33
N TRP A 14 -0.52 -36.17 24.14
CA TRP A 14 -1.64 -36.91 23.55
C TRP A 14 -1.25 -37.37 22.14
N ARG A 15 -0.93 -38.67 22.05
CA ARG A 15 -0.98 -39.45 20.82
C ARG A 15 -2.37 -40.09 20.75
N ARG A 16 -3.12 -39.85 19.67
CA ARG A 16 -4.15 -40.76 19.12
C ARG A 16 -4.04 -40.63 17.59
N ARG A 17 -3.37 -41.54 16.89
CA ARG A 17 -3.89 -42.79 16.30
C ARG A 17 -5.24 -42.62 15.59
N ALA A 18 -5.11 -42.48 14.26
CA ALA A 18 -5.88 -43.08 13.16
C ALA A 18 -7.42 -43.01 13.16
N ALA A 19 -7.95 -42.43 12.08
CA ALA A 19 -8.96 -43.09 11.27
C ALA A 19 -8.84 -42.57 9.83
N ALA A 20 -8.28 -43.41 8.95
CA ALA A 20 -8.38 -43.24 7.51
C ALA A 20 -9.83 -43.57 7.11
N VAL A 21 -10.56 -42.58 6.58
CA VAL A 21 -11.82 -42.83 5.90
C VAL A 21 -11.50 -42.90 4.41
N ALA A 22 -11.24 -44.12 3.93
CA ALA A 22 -11.21 -44.42 2.51
C ALA A 22 -12.66 -44.47 2.02
N VAL A 23 -13.11 -43.40 1.35
CA VAL A 23 -14.34 -43.46 0.56
C VAL A 23 -13.96 -44.09 -0.78
N GLY A 24 -14.25 -45.39 -0.90
CA GLY A 24 -14.16 -46.11 -2.18
C GLY A 24 -15.26 -45.64 -3.11
N VAL A 25 -14.89 -45.05 -4.24
CA VAL A 25 -15.76 -44.93 -5.42
C VAL A 25 -15.16 -45.81 -6.50
N VAL A 26 -15.80 -46.95 -6.74
CA VAL A 26 -15.57 -47.78 -7.91
C VAL A 26 -16.41 -47.22 -9.03
N VAL A 27 -15.78 -46.68 -10.07
CA VAL A 27 -16.39 -46.55 -11.40
C VAL A 27 -15.39 -47.10 -12.41
N THR A 28 -15.68 -48.31 -12.88
CA THR A 28 -15.12 -48.90 -14.09
C THR A 28 -15.65 -48.16 -15.32
N GLY A 29 -14.76 -47.65 -16.19
CA GLY A 29 -15.18 -47.26 -17.53
C GLY A 29 -14.25 -46.32 -18.30
N VAL A 30 -13.43 -46.93 -19.18
CA VAL A 30 -12.97 -46.43 -20.49
C VAL A 30 -11.77 -45.44 -20.55
N LEU A 31 -10.80 -45.85 -21.36
CA LEU A 31 -9.53 -45.22 -21.72
C LEU A 31 -9.68 -43.79 -22.27
N GLY A 32 -8.84 -42.87 -21.77
CA GLY A 32 -8.63 -41.55 -22.36
C GLY A 32 -7.62 -40.75 -21.54
N ALA A 33 -6.39 -40.63 -22.03
CA ALA A 33 -5.32 -39.90 -21.38
C ALA A 33 -5.61 -38.39 -21.34
N THR A 34 -5.53 -37.77 -20.17
CA THR A 34 -4.81 -36.51 -19.88
C THR A 34 -4.77 -36.34 -18.37
N ALA A 35 -3.57 -36.31 -17.79
CA ALA A 35 -3.40 -35.99 -16.38
C ALA A 35 -3.61 -34.48 -16.19
N ALA A 36 -4.85 -34.08 -15.86
CA ALA A 36 -5.09 -32.74 -15.35
C ALA A 36 -4.58 -32.68 -13.91
N GLN A 37 -3.39 -32.11 -13.71
CA GLN A 37 -2.89 -31.75 -12.39
C GLN A 37 -3.84 -30.69 -11.82
N ALA A 38 -4.65 -31.08 -10.83
CA ALA A 38 -5.41 -30.13 -10.03
C ALA A 38 -4.42 -29.39 -9.13
N SER A 39 -3.96 -28.22 -9.59
CA SER A 39 -3.24 -27.28 -8.76
C SER A 39 -4.18 -26.81 -7.65
N THR A 40 -3.94 -27.24 -6.42
CA THR A 40 -4.51 -26.57 -5.24
C THR A 40 -4.08 -25.11 -5.30
N PRO A 41 -5.02 -24.13 -5.32
CA PRO A 41 -4.61 -22.75 -5.18
C PRO A 41 -3.93 -22.61 -3.81
N SER A 42 -2.64 -22.30 -3.83
CA SER A 42 -1.97 -21.76 -2.64
C SER A 42 -2.80 -20.58 -2.13
N PRO A 43 -2.83 -20.31 -0.81
CA PRO A 43 -3.41 -19.08 -0.31
C PRO A 43 -2.54 -17.94 -0.86
N THR A 44 -2.95 -17.38 -1.99
CA THR A 44 -2.53 -16.06 -2.41
C THR A 44 -3.08 -15.15 -1.32
N THR A 45 -2.23 -14.77 -0.35
CA THR A 45 -2.43 -13.50 0.33
C THR A 45 -2.67 -12.51 -0.80
N ALA A 46 -3.89 -11.98 -0.89
CA ALA A 46 -4.22 -11.06 -1.96
C ALA A 46 -3.37 -9.81 -1.72
N SER A 47 -2.16 -9.79 -2.28
CA SER A 47 -1.37 -8.58 -2.40
C SER A 47 -2.23 -7.58 -3.13
N GLY A 48 -2.44 -6.46 -2.46
CA GLY A 48 -3.50 -5.54 -2.77
C GLY A 48 -2.96 -4.14 -2.96
N THR A 49 -3.77 -3.33 -3.66
CA THR A 49 -3.66 -1.88 -3.61
C THR A 49 -4.90 -1.36 -2.91
N ILE A 50 -4.70 -0.50 -1.91
CA ILE A 50 -5.75 0.23 -1.23
C ILE A 50 -5.62 1.72 -1.52
N THR A 51 -6.70 2.46 -1.29
CA THR A 51 -6.67 3.92 -1.30
C THR A 51 -6.88 4.46 0.10
N VAL A 52 -6.08 5.46 0.47
CA VAL A 52 -6.19 6.17 1.74
C VAL A 52 -6.38 7.64 1.46
N ASP A 53 -7.52 8.16 1.88
CA ASP A 53 -7.88 9.56 1.69
C ASP A 53 -7.46 10.39 2.91
N GLY A 54 -6.81 11.52 2.63
CA GLY A 54 -6.68 12.62 3.57
C GLY A 54 -7.97 13.42 3.69
N GLU A 55 -7.97 14.33 4.66
CA GLU A 55 -9.08 15.25 4.89
C GLU A 55 -9.20 16.30 3.78
N TRP A 56 -10.43 16.73 3.51
CA TRP A 56 -10.68 17.88 2.63
C TRP A 56 -10.16 19.17 3.27
N ARG A 57 -9.41 19.93 2.48
CA ARG A 57 -8.77 21.19 2.87
C ARG A 57 -9.41 22.34 2.12
N LEU A 58 -9.94 23.31 2.85
CA LEU A 58 -10.40 24.59 2.29
C LEU A 58 -9.19 25.50 2.08
N MET A 59 -9.00 25.96 0.84
CA MET A 59 -8.04 27.01 0.51
C MET A 59 -8.76 28.28 0.08
N LYS A 60 -8.43 29.40 0.73
CA LYS A 60 -8.88 30.72 0.31
C LYS A 60 -8.21 31.12 -1.00
N GLY A 61 -8.87 31.97 -1.79
CA GLY A 61 -8.30 32.46 -3.04
C GLY A 61 -6.95 33.16 -2.84
N TRP A 62 -5.99 32.92 -3.74
CA TRP A 62 -4.62 33.44 -3.70
C TRP A 62 -3.86 33.15 -2.40
N THR A 63 -4.13 32.02 -1.76
CA THR A 63 -3.39 31.57 -0.57
C THR A 63 -2.57 30.33 -0.86
N SER A 64 -1.52 30.16 -0.06
CA SER A 64 -0.66 29.00 -0.07
C SER A 64 -0.55 28.40 1.32
N GLU A 65 -0.41 27.08 1.38
CA GLU A 65 -0.14 26.35 2.61
C GLU A 65 0.87 25.22 2.37
N SER A 66 1.47 24.70 3.44
CA SER A 66 2.17 23.43 3.39
C SER A 66 1.15 22.29 3.43
N VAL A 67 1.27 21.33 2.51
CA VAL A 67 0.44 20.13 2.52
C VAL A 67 0.80 19.28 3.75
N PRO A 68 -0.18 18.74 4.49
CA PRO A 68 0.10 17.82 5.59
C PRO A 68 0.91 16.60 5.13
N ALA A 69 1.63 15.99 6.08
CA ALA A 69 2.30 14.72 5.86
C ALA A 69 1.25 13.60 5.86
N TYR A 70 1.42 12.63 4.97
CA TYR A 70 0.58 11.44 4.90
C TYR A 70 1.46 10.21 4.76
N SER A 71 1.10 9.13 5.44
CA SER A 71 1.81 7.86 5.37
C SER A 71 0.84 6.73 5.11
N CYS A 72 1.28 5.75 4.34
CA CYS A 72 0.53 4.52 4.13
C CYS A 72 0.42 3.71 5.44
N PRO A 73 -0.67 2.96 5.64
CA PRO A 73 -0.86 2.16 6.84
C PRO A 73 0.04 0.91 6.82
N ALA A 74 0.28 0.32 7.99
CA ALA A 74 1.28 -0.74 8.14
C ALA A 74 0.99 -2.03 7.36
N ASP A 75 -0.28 -2.29 7.04
CA ASP A 75 -0.74 -3.42 6.23
C ASP A 75 -0.48 -3.25 4.73
N HIS A 76 -0.35 -2.00 4.26
CA HIS A 76 0.00 -1.67 2.87
C HIS A 76 1.03 -0.54 2.88
N PRO A 77 2.28 -0.78 3.32
CA PRO A 77 3.16 0.28 3.80
C PRO A 77 3.81 1.13 2.70
N TYR A 78 3.62 0.81 1.42
CA TYR A 78 4.32 1.47 0.31
C TYR A 78 3.35 2.18 -0.61
N LEU A 79 3.73 3.36 -1.12
CA LEU A 79 3.04 3.97 -2.25
C LEU A 79 3.29 3.14 -3.52
N THR A 80 2.29 3.01 -4.37
CA THR A 80 2.42 2.34 -5.67
C THR A 80 3.36 3.11 -6.61
N LYS A 81 3.95 2.44 -7.58
CA LYS A 81 4.84 3.02 -8.61
C LYS A 81 4.10 3.84 -9.67
N ASP A 82 2.79 3.69 -9.77
CA ASP A 82 1.98 4.36 -10.78
C ASP A 82 1.90 5.87 -10.55
N LYS A 83 1.84 6.64 -11.65
CA LYS A 83 1.73 8.10 -11.61
C LYS A 83 0.26 8.50 -11.71
N TYR A 84 -0.28 9.03 -10.63
CA TYR A 84 -1.63 9.62 -10.57
C TYR A 84 -1.59 11.15 -10.59
N ALA A 85 -0.39 11.73 -10.70
CA ALA A 85 -0.21 13.17 -10.72
C ALA A 85 -0.82 13.76 -12.00
N PRO A 86 -1.82 14.67 -11.88
CA PRO A 86 -2.33 15.41 -13.03
C PRO A 86 -1.23 16.30 -13.60
N ASP A 87 -1.44 16.76 -14.84
CA ASP A 87 -0.52 17.69 -15.48
C ASP A 87 -0.29 18.92 -14.61
N PHE A 88 0.93 19.45 -14.63
CA PHE A 88 1.37 20.63 -13.86
C PHE A 88 1.43 20.46 -12.33
N THR A 89 1.25 19.23 -11.81
CA THR A 89 1.61 18.91 -10.41
C THR A 89 2.95 18.20 -10.33
N THR A 90 3.61 18.32 -9.18
CA THR A 90 4.84 17.57 -8.87
C THR A 90 4.56 16.69 -7.67
N LEU A 91 4.22 15.43 -7.90
CA LEU A 91 3.90 14.48 -6.84
C LEU A 91 4.82 13.24 -6.90
N PRO A 92 5.06 12.57 -5.77
CA PRO A 92 5.61 11.22 -5.76
C PRO A 92 4.65 10.25 -6.49
N PRO A 93 5.15 9.10 -6.96
CA PRO A 93 4.27 8.04 -7.45
C PRO A 93 3.33 7.54 -6.33
N GLY A 94 2.17 7.03 -6.73
CA GLY A 94 1.10 6.59 -5.82
C GLY A 94 0.33 7.72 -5.15
N LEU A 95 0.62 8.99 -5.45
CA LEU A 95 -0.14 10.13 -4.94
C LEU A 95 -1.03 10.74 -6.00
N GLU A 96 -2.27 10.95 -5.60
CA GLU A 96 -3.31 11.61 -6.35
C GLU A 96 -3.79 12.83 -5.55
N ILE A 97 -4.02 13.94 -6.24
CA ILE A 97 -4.74 15.07 -5.66
C ILE A 97 -6.16 14.98 -6.16
N LEU A 98 -7.13 15.20 -5.29
CA LEU A 98 -8.53 15.29 -5.68
C LEU A 98 -9.01 16.69 -5.37
N GLU A 99 -9.55 17.36 -6.37
CA GLU A 99 -10.14 18.68 -6.21
C GLU A 99 -11.67 18.60 -6.23
N SER A 100 -12.30 19.61 -5.63
CA SER A 100 -13.74 19.63 -5.50
C SER A 100 -14.43 19.64 -6.88
N PRO A 101 -15.44 18.80 -7.12
CA PRO A 101 -16.09 18.67 -8.42
C PRO A 101 -17.03 19.84 -8.78
N TRP A 102 -17.16 20.85 -7.91
CA TRP A 102 -18.19 21.89 -8.02
C TRP A 102 -17.89 22.98 -9.06
N ASP A 103 -16.68 23.01 -9.61
CA ASP A 103 -16.34 23.91 -10.72
C ASP A 103 -15.55 23.17 -11.80
N SER A 104 -16.27 22.47 -12.68
CA SER A 104 -15.70 21.83 -13.87
C SER A 104 -15.20 22.82 -14.93
N SER A 105 -15.40 24.13 -14.75
CA SER A 105 -14.94 25.15 -15.71
C SER A 105 -13.45 25.46 -15.60
N ARG A 106 -12.82 25.06 -14.49
CA ARG A 106 -11.38 25.20 -14.26
C ARG A 106 -10.83 23.89 -13.72
N PRO A 107 -10.24 23.03 -14.58
CA PRO A 107 -9.55 21.86 -14.10
C PRO A 107 -8.30 22.29 -13.32
N TRP A 108 -8.14 21.79 -12.10
CA TRP A 108 -6.95 21.94 -11.25
C TRP A 108 -6.54 23.38 -10.86
N PRO A 109 -7.44 24.21 -10.31
CA PRO A 109 -7.08 25.52 -9.75
C PRO A 109 -6.03 25.50 -8.64
N ILE A 110 -5.86 24.37 -7.96
CA ILE A 110 -4.90 24.26 -6.84
C ILE A 110 -3.63 23.59 -7.36
N GLY A 111 -2.56 24.39 -7.49
CA GLY A 111 -1.24 23.87 -7.81
C GLY A 111 -0.65 23.18 -6.58
N VAL A 112 -0.40 21.87 -6.68
CA VAL A 112 0.21 21.07 -5.59
C VAL A 112 1.59 20.56 -5.99
N SER A 113 2.55 20.75 -5.09
CA SER A 113 3.91 20.23 -5.19
C SER A 113 4.27 19.50 -3.90
N ILE A 114 4.67 18.23 -3.99
CA ILE A 114 5.14 17.39 -2.90
C ILE A 114 6.45 16.72 -3.33
N THR A 115 7.56 17.19 -2.80
CA THR A 115 8.93 16.75 -3.12
C THR A 115 9.63 16.08 -1.95
N GLY A 116 9.12 16.31 -0.73
CA GLY A 116 9.58 15.66 0.49
C GLY A 116 8.93 14.30 0.66
N TRP A 117 9.73 13.24 0.54
CA TRP A 117 9.25 11.86 0.56
C TRP A 117 9.66 11.19 1.88
N GLU A 118 8.78 10.35 2.41
CA GLU A 118 9.12 9.39 3.45
C GLU A 118 9.60 8.10 2.78
N LEU A 119 10.76 7.62 3.20
CA LEU A 119 11.50 6.56 2.52
C LEU A 119 11.94 5.49 3.52
N THR A 120 11.86 4.24 3.09
CA THR A 120 12.45 3.09 3.79
C THR A 120 13.34 2.31 2.82
N PRO A 121 14.44 1.67 3.27
CA PRO A 121 15.27 0.85 2.39
C PRO A 121 14.46 -0.26 1.70
N ASP A 122 14.68 -0.51 0.41
CA ASP A 122 14.07 -1.66 -0.28
C ASP A 122 14.69 -2.96 0.27
N PRO A 123 13.91 -3.89 0.84
CA PRO A 123 14.46 -5.13 1.39
C PRO A 123 15.14 -6.02 0.35
N ARG A 124 14.85 -5.85 -0.94
CA ARG A 124 15.48 -6.61 -2.03
C ARG A 124 16.83 -6.04 -2.46
N ASP A 125 17.03 -4.73 -2.29
CA ASP A 125 18.26 -4.03 -2.65
C ASP A 125 18.44 -2.75 -1.82
N PRO A 126 18.76 -2.88 -0.52
CA PRO A 126 18.74 -1.76 0.41
C PRO A 126 19.89 -0.76 0.22
N GLN A 127 20.88 -1.11 -0.60
CA GLN A 127 22.05 -0.24 -0.87
C GLN A 127 21.81 0.75 -2.01
N HIS A 128 20.87 0.45 -2.92
CA HIS A 128 20.67 1.25 -4.13
C HIS A 128 19.28 1.90 -4.20
N TRP A 129 18.27 1.33 -3.53
CA TRP A 129 16.89 1.78 -3.67
C TRP A 129 16.20 1.98 -2.32
N SER A 130 15.36 3.00 -2.27
CA SER A 130 14.38 3.17 -1.19
C SER A 130 12.97 3.06 -1.73
N LEU A 131 12.09 2.44 -0.95
CA LEU A 131 10.65 2.43 -1.17
C LEU A 131 10.02 3.66 -0.55
N ILE A 132 8.97 4.15 -1.17
CA ILE A 132 8.26 5.35 -0.74
C ILE A 132 7.10 4.92 0.15
N THR A 133 7.02 5.45 1.36
CA THR A 133 6.00 5.05 2.35
C THR A 133 4.99 6.18 2.62
N GLY A 134 5.30 7.39 2.16
CA GLY A 134 4.52 8.58 2.49
C GLY A 134 5.18 9.88 2.05
N THR A 135 4.69 10.98 2.60
CA THR A 135 5.10 12.35 2.29
C THR A 135 5.52 13.10 3.54
N LYS A 136 6.38 14.11 3.36
CA LYS A 136 6.77 15.04 4.40
C LYS A 136 6.06 16.37 4.21
N THR A 137 5.74 17.04 5.31
CA THR A 137 5.20 18.40 5.31
C THR A 137 6.31 19.45 5.45
N GLY A 138 6.00 20.69 5.10
CA GLY A 138 6.82 21.87 5.37
C GLY A 138 7.30 22.62 4.12
N PRO A 139 7.90 23.81 4.28
CA PRO A 139 8.11 24.78 3.18
C PRO A 139 8.97 24.30 2.00
N LEU A 140 9.84 23.31 2.22
CA LEU A 140 10.69 22.73 1.17
C LEU A 140 10.21 21.35 0.71
N ASN A 141 9.26 20.76 1.44
CA ASN A 141 8.79 19.40 1.19
C ASN A 141 7.47 19.39 0.44
N SER A 142 6.64 20.41 0.66
CA SER A 142 5.27 20.44 0.18
C SER A 142 4.69 21.85 0.13
N SER A 143 3.94 22.15 -0.92
CA SER A 143 3.10 23.33 -1.02
C SER A 143 1.83 23.04 -1.82
N ALA A 144 0.75 23.69 -1.41
CA ALA A 144 -0.46 23.84 -2.21
C ALA A 144 -0.75 25.33 -2.35
N THR A 145 -1.08 25.78 -3.56
CA THR A 145 -1.44 27.18 -3.86
C THR A 145 -2.73 27.22 -4.63
N ASN A 146 -3.72 27.96 -4.12
CA ASN A 146 -4.94 28.25 -4.84
C ASN A 146 -4.73 29.48 -5.73
N TRP A 147 -4.78 29.28 -7.04
CA TRP A 147 -4.59 30.34 -8.04
C TRP A 147 -5.90 31.05 -8.42
N LEU A 148 -7.02 30.67 -7.81
CA LEU A 148 -8.30 31.35 -7.99
C LEU A 148 -8.44 32.55 -7.04
N THR A 149 -9.33 33.46 -7.42
CA THR A 149 -9.84 34.50 -6.53
C THR A 149 -10.88 33.97 -5.54
N THR A 150 -11.40 32.76 -5.75
CA THR A 150 -12.43 32.13 -4.93
C THR A 150 -11.87 30.98 -4.12
N ASP A 151 -12.64 30.60 -3.09
CA ASP A 151 -12.36 29.44 -2.26
C ASP A 151 -12.46 28.14 -3.08
N ALA A 152 -11.55 27.21 -2.82
CA ALA A 152 -11.53 25.89 -3.43
C ALA A 152 -11.15 24.82 -2.40
N TYR A 153 -11.48 23.57 -2.68
CA TYR A 153 -11.13 22.43 -1.83
C TYR A 153 -10.25 21.44 -2.57
N TYR A 154 -9.27 20.90 -1.87
CA TYR A 154 -8.49 19.75 -2.32
C TYR A 154 -8.36 18.73 -1.20
N LYS A 155 -8.08 17.48 -1.55
CA LYS A 155 -7.57 16.46 -0.64
C LYS A 155 -6.47 15.65 -1.32
N VAL A 156 -5.68 14.99 -0.51
CA VAL A 156 -4.64 14.07 -0.96
C VAL A 156 -5.17 12.65 -0.86
N ARG A 157 -4.97 11.83 -1.89
CA ARG A 157 -5.25 10.39 -1.89
C ARG A 157 -3.94 9.63 -2.12
N LEU A 158 -3.70 8.64 -1.28
CA LEU A 158 -2.57 7.73 -1.38
C LEU A 158 -3.08 6.42 -1.96
N HIS A 159 -2.36 5.89 -2.94
CA HIS A 159 -2.51 4.54 -3.47
C HIS A 159 -1.40 3.70 -2.85
N CYS A 160 -1.78 2.86 -1.90
CA CYS A 160 -0.86 2.11 -1.05
C CYS A 160 -0.90 0.62 -1.38
N THR A 161 0.23 -0.06 -1.34
CA THR A 161 0.39 -1.49 -1.65
C THR A 161 1.30 -2.18 -0.65
N ASP A 162 1.10 -3.48 -0.49
CA ASP A 162 1.97 -4.40 0.22
C ASP A 162 2.91 -5.17 -0.74
N ASP A 163 2.69 -5.09 -2.05
CA ASP A 163 3.52 -5.73 -3.06
C ASP A 163 4.76 -4.88 -3.40
N LEU A 164 5.92 -5.41 -3.08
CA LEU A 164 7.19 -4.79 -3.41
C LEU A 164 7.39 -4.60 -4.93
N ALA A 165 6.80 -5.43 -5.80
CA ALA A 165 6.87 -5.28 -7.25
C ALA A 165 6.05 -4.08 -7.78
N GLU A 166 5.02 -3.69 -7.03
CA GLU A 166 4.15 -2.54 -7.31
C GLU A 166 4.55 -1.29 -6.54
N ALA A 167 5.42 -1.41 -5.53
CA ALA A 167 5.92 -0.28 -4.75
C ALA A 167 6.79 0.69 -5.58
N GLY A 168 6.53 1.99 -5.41
CA GLY A 168 7.32 3.07 -5.96
C GLY A 168 8.71 3.16 -5.31
N ARG A 169 9.72 3.51 -6.11
CA ARG A 169 11.13 3.59 -5.69
C ARG A 169 11.70 4.99 -5.91
N ARG A 170 12.71 5.33 -5.12
CA ARG A 170 13.58 6.50 -5.29
C ARG A 170 15.04 6.12 -5.17
#